data_AF-A0A1G2YX12-F1
#
_entry.id   AF-A0A1G2YX12-F1
#
_cell.length_a   1.000
_cell.length_b   1.000
_cell.length_c   1.000
_cell.angle_alpha   90.00
_cell.angle_beta   90.00
_cell.angle_gamma   90.00
#
_symmetry.space_group_name_H-M   'P 1'
#
loop_
_entity.id
_entity.type
_entity.pdbx_description
1 polymer ?
#
loop_
_entity_poly.entity_id
_entity_poly.type
_entity_poly.pdbx_seq_one_letter_code
_entity_poly.pdbx_strand_id
1 'polypeptide(L)'
;MVEKKMRRTTWLGRWILTSGAVLCLIAIAHNAFAPAMYQAAKNDPAVKDKAAGLVYFFVLGGSAYLFAGLLTMYASTGLRKAQRWAWTVAISSGVFVALASIAALVYARFHNPMIYAAGLCAVSNVVVLLILSPGRIACPRPAD
;
A
#
# COMPACT_ATOMS: atom_id res chain seq x y z
N MET A 1 -32.39 3.06 0.28
CA MET A 1 -31.10 3.74 0.02
C MET A 1 -30.05 3.52 1.11
N VAL A 2 -30.43 3.53 2.40
CA VAL A 2 -29.52 3.33 3.54
C VAL A 2 -28.86 1.94 3.55
N GLU A 3 -29.62 0.89 3.29
CA GLU A 3 -29.13 -0.50 3.24
C GLU A 3 -28.08 -0.74 2.14
N LYS A 4 -28.31 -0.21 0.93
CA LYS A 4 -27.34 -0.24 -0.19
C LYS A 4 -26.05 0.50 0.17
N LYS A 5 -26.14 1.60 0.92
CA LYS A 5 -24.97 2.37 1.40
C LYS A 5 -24.17 1.62 2.47
N MET A 6 -24.84 1.00 3.44
CA MET A 6 -24.17 0.15 4.46
C MET A 6 -23.51 -1.09 3.86
N ARG A 7 -24.14 -1.72 2.86
CA ARG A 7 -23.56 -2.86 2.16
C ARG A 7 -22.27 -2.45 1.43
N ARG A 8 -22.27 -1.28 0.77
CA ARG A 8 -21.10 -0.75 0.04
C ARG A 8 -19.93 -0.41 0.95
N THR A 9 -20.16 0.24 2.11
CA THR A 9 -19.08 0.57 3.06
C THR A 9 -18.49 -0.68 3.72
N THR A 10 -19.31 -1.70 3.97
CA THR A 10 -18.86 -2.98 4.51
C THR A 10 -17.99 -3.74 3.50
N TRP A 11 -18.42 -3.82 2.24
CA TRP A 11 -17.63 -4.41 1.17
C TRP A 11 -16.31 -3.67 0.92
N LEU A 12 -16.36 -2.34 0.89
CA LEU A 12 -15.16 -1.50 0.76
C LEU A 12 -14.18 -1.74 1.91
N GLY A 13 -14.68 -1.75 3.15
CA GLY A 13 -13.86 -2.05 4.32
C GLY A 13 -13.23 -3.44 4.24
N ARG A 14 -13.97 -4.46 3.81
CA ARG A 14 -13.42 -5.82 3.62
C ARG A 14 -12.32 -5.84 2.56
N TRP A 15 -12.54 -5.21 1.42
CA TRP A 15 -11.53 -5.09 0.35
C TRP A 15 -10.24 -4.43 0.85
N ILE A 16 -10.37 -3.29 1.54
CA ILE A 16 -9.24 -2.54 2.08
C ILE A 16 -8.51 -3.31 3.18
N LEU A 17 -9.22 -4.11 3.98
CA LEU A 17 -8.57 -5.01 4.94
C LEU A 17 -7.75 -6.08 4.23
N THR A 18 -8.34 -6.75 3.23
CA THR A 18 -7.67 -7.83 2.50
C THR A 18 -6.46 -7.31 1.72
N SER A 19 -6.57 -6.14 1.09
CA SER A 19 -5.45 -5.56 0.35
C SER A 19 -4.35 -5.05 1.26
N GLY A 20 -4.69 -4.47 2.42
CA GLY A 20 -3.70 -4.12 3.44
C GLY A 20 -2.95 -5.35 3.95
N ALA A 21 -3.65 -6.47 4.18
CA ALA A 21 -3.02 -7.74 4.58
C ALA A 21 -2.10 -8.30 3.48
N VAL A 22 -2.53 -8.28 2.22
CA VAL A 22 -1.69 -8.67 1.08
C VAL A 22 -0.45 -7.79 0.98
N LEU A 23 -0.57 -6.48 1.19
CA LEU A 23 0.56 -5.56 1.18
C LEU A 23 1.55 -5.88 2.31
N CYS A 24 1.06 -6.22 3.52
CA CYS A 24 1.91 -6.69 4.62
C CYS A 24 2.66 -7.98 4.26
N LEU A 25 1.98 -8.95 3.62
CA LEU A 25 2.63 -10.20 3.19
C LEU A 25 3.71 -9.93 2.14
N ILE A 26 3.44 -9.06 1.16
CA ILE A 26 4.44 -8.63 0.17
C ILE A 26 5.62 -7.96 0.86
N ALA A 27 5.38 -7.10 1.84
CA ALA A 27 6.42 -6.41 2.59
C ALA A 27 7.30 -7.37 3.41
N ILE A 28 6.68 -8.35 4.08
CA ILE A 28 7.40 -9.40 4.82
C ILE A 28 8.26 -10.22 3.86
N ALA A 29 7.68 -10.67 2.75
CA ALA A 29 8.41 -11.42 1.74
C ALA A 29 9.57 -10.58 1.18
N HIS A 30 9.32 -9.32 0.83
CA HIS A 30 10.35 -8.40 0.33
C HIS A 30 11.51 -8.26 1.30
N ASN A 31 11.24 -8.09 2.59
CA ASN A 31 12.28 -8.01 3.61
C ASN A 31 13.01 -9.35 3.83
N ALA A 32 12.29 -10.48 3.79
CA ALA A 32 12.88 -11.81 3.92
C ALA A 32 13.84 -12.13 2.75
N PHE A 33 13.50 -11.69 1.54
CA PHE A 33 14.34 -11.89 0.35
C PHE A 33 15.31 -10.74 0.07
N ALA A 34 15.28 -9.64 0.84
CA ALA A 34 16.18 -8.51 0.67
C ALA A 34 17.68 -8.89 0.67
N PRO A 35 18.17 -9.82 1.52
CA PRO A 35 19.56 -10.26 1.46
C PRO A 35 19.90 -10.96 0.13
N ALA A 36 19.02 -11.83 -0.37
CA ALA A 36 19.22 -12.54 -1.63
C ALA A 36 19.19 -11.57 -2.83
N MET A 37 18.26 -10.62 -2.82
CA MET A 37 18.18 -9.55 -3.81
C MET A 37 19.43 -8.67 -3.82
N TYR A 38 19.94 -8.31 -2.63
CA TYR A 38 21.19 -7.58 -2.50
C TYR A 38 22.37 -8.36 -3.07
N GLN A 39 22.48 -9.66 -2.78
CA GLN A 39 23.55 -10.52 -3.32
C GLN A 39 23.49 -10.64 -4.84
N ALA A 40 22.29 -10.69 -5.42
CA ALA A 40 22.11 -10.69 -6.87
C ALA A 40 22.49 -9.33 -7.51
N ALA A 41 22.23 -8.23 -6.79
CA ALA A 41 22.41 -6.88 -7.30
C ALA A 41 23.81 -6.27 -7.07
N LYS A 42 24.52 -6.68 -6.00
CA LYS A 42 25.83 -6.11 -5.63
C LYS A 42 26.91 -6.35 -6.70
N ASN A 43 26.73 -7.36 -7.53
CA ASN A 43 27.65 -7.73 -8.60
C ASN A 43 27.34 -7.01 -9.92
N ASP A 44 26.22 -6.28 -9.99
CA ASP A 44 25.86 -5.48 -11.16
C ASP A 44 26.76 -4.23 -11.21
N PRO A 45 27.56 -4.04 -12.28
CA PRO A 45 28.44 -2.88 -12.43
C PRO A 45 27.68 -1.53 -12.38
N ALA A 46 26.38 -1.50 -12.66
CA ALA A 46 25.56 -0.28 -12.55
C ALA A 46 25.24 0.13 -11.10
N VAL A 47 25.39 -0.78 -10.14
CA VAL A 47 24.93 -0.60 -8.74
C VAL A 47 26.06 -0.83 -7.73
N LYS A 48 27.22 -1.29 -8.19
CA LYS A 48 28.41 -1.62 -7.37
C LYS A 48 28.85 -0.48 -6.43
N ASP A 49 28.83 0.76 -6.93
CA ASP A 49 29.19 1.95 -6.13
C ASP A 49 28.09 2.40 -5.15
N LYS A 50 26.88 1.83 -5.26
CA LYS A 50 25.71 2.14 -4.43
C LYS A 50 25.31 0.98 -3.49
N ALA A 51 26.17 -0.04 -3.36
CA ALA A 51 25.84 -1.28 -2.65
C ALA A 51 25.36 -1.06 -1.21
N ALA A 52 26.00 -0.18 -0.43
CA ALA A 52 25.53 0.13 0.93
C ALA A 52 24.12 0.76 0.93
N GLY A 53 23.88 1.72 0.04
CA GLY A 53 22.56 2.38 -0.12
C GLY A 53 21.47 1.41 -0.58
N LEU A 54 21.84 0.32 -1.26
CA LEU A 54 20.92 -0.68 -1.78
C LEU A 54 20.28 -1.53 -0.66
N VAL A 55 21.05 -1.88 0.37
CA VAL A 55 20.53 -2.61 1.54
C VAL A 55 19.52 -1.74 2.28
N TYR A 56 19.86 -0.46 2.52
CA TYR A 56 18.93 0.49 3.13
C TYR A 56 17.68 0.68 2.28
N PHE A 57 17.82 0.75 0.95
CA PHE A 57 16.68 0.84 0.04
C PHE A 57 15.74 -0.37 0.17
N PHE A 58 16.27 -1.60 0.22
CA PHE A 58 15.43 -2.79 0.35
C PHE A 58 14.74 -2.87 1.72
N VAL A 59 15.48 -2.63 2.81
CA VAL A 59 14.94 -2.72 4.17
C VAL A 59 13.97 -1.58 4.47
N LEU A 60 14.29 -0.34 4.10
CA LEU A 60 13.37 0.80 4.24
C LEU A 60 12.14 0.63 3.34
N GLY A 61 12.33 0.16 2.10
CA GLY A 61 11.23 -0.06 1.16
C GLY A 61 10.22 -1.08 1.70
N GLY A 62 10.68 -2.26 2.13
CA GLY A 62 9.79 -3.26 2.70
C GLY A 62 9.17 -2.81 4.03
N SER A 63 9.92 -2.11 4.89
CA SER A 63 9.36 -1.56 6.13
C SER A 63 8.28 -0.49 5.87
N ALA A 64 8.48 0.35 4.86
CA ALA A 64 7.50 1.36 4.45
C ALA A 64 6.23 0.72 3.88
N TYR A 65 6.36 -0.36 3.10
CA TYR A 65 5.21 -1.14 2.62
C TYR A 65 4.46 -1.82 3.76
N LEU A 66 5.18 -2.36 4.75
CA LEU A 66 4.58 -2.97 5.94
C LEU A 66 3.77 -1.94 6.72
N PHE A 67 4.36 -0.78 6.98
CA PHE A 67 3.68 0.32 7.67
C PHE A 67 2.45 0.81 6.90
N ALA A 68 2.55 0.97 5.58
CA ALA A 68 1.43 1.34 4.72
C ALA A 68 0.32 0.27 4.72
N GLY A 69 0.68 -1.02 4.73
CA GLY A 69 -0.27 -2.13 4.85
C GLY A 69 -1.03 -2.10 6.17
N LEU A 70 -0.32 -1.90 7.28
CA LEU A 70 -0.93 -1.77 8.61
C LEU A 70 -1.86 -0.55 8.70
N LEU A 71 -1.44 0.60 8.16
CA LEU A 71 -2.29 1.80 8.07
C LEU A 71 -3.55 1.55 7.22
N THR A 72 -3.40 0.82 6.12
CA THR A 72 -4.51 0.44 5.24
C THR A 72 -5.50 -0.47 5.99
N MET A 73 -5.00 -1.46 6.72
CA MET A 73 -5.82 -2.33 7.57
C MET A 73 -6.52 -1.55 8.69
N TYR A 74 -5.81 -0.63 9.36
CA TYR A 74 -6.38 0.24 10.38
C TYR A 74 -7.51 1.10 9.79
N ALA A 75 -7.29 1.71 8.63
CA ALA A 75 -8.28 2.49 7.91
C ALA A 75 -9.53 1.67 7.50
N SER A 76 -9.42 0.35 7.31
CA SER A 76 -10.59 -0.50 7.07
C SER A 76 -11.66 -0.34 8.16
N THR A 77 -11.25 -0.23 9.43
CA THR A 77 -12.18 -0.12 10.56
C THR A 77 -12.99 1.17 10.51
N GLY A 78 -12.34 2.30 10.20
CA GLY A 78 -12.99 3.59 10.03
C GLY A 78 -13.82 3.67 8.74
N LEU A 79 -13.42 2.99 7.66
CA LEU A 79 -14.20 2.92 6.41
C LEU A 79 -15.52 2.17 6.60
N ARG A 80 -15.54 1.09 7.39
CA ARG A 80 -16.78 0.38 7.75
C ARG A 80 -17.73 1.28 8.53
N LYS A 81 -17.19 2.17 9.36
CA LYS A 81 -17.91 3.18 10.13
C LYS A 81 -18.20 4.46 9.35
N ALA A 82 -17.87 4.51 8.06
CA ALA A 82 -18.05 5.70 7.23
C ALA A 82 -17.39 6.95 7.86
N GLN A 83 -16.12 6.84 8.28
CA GLN A 83 -15.34 7.96 8.78
C GLN A 83 -14.43 8.55 7.70
N ARG A 84 -14.38 9.89 7.59
CA ARG A 84 -13.59 10.60 6.56
C ARG A 84 -12.09 10.39 6.70
N TRP A 85 -11.56 10.42 7.92
CA TRP A 85 -10.13 10.24 8.16
C TRP A 85 -9.62 8.92 7.59
N ALA A 86 -10.44 7.87 7.65
CA ALA A 86 -10.09 6.53 7.20
C ALA A 86 -9.93 6.47 5.68
N TRP A 87 -10.74 7.23 4.94
CA TRP A 87 -10.59 7.37 3.50
C TRP A 87 -9.30 8.10 3.14
N THR A 88 -9.01 9.22 3.82
CA THR A 88 -7.76 9.97 3.61
C THR A 88 -6.54 9.09 3.88
N VAL A 89 -6.51 8.39 5.02
CA VAL A 89 -5.41 7.49 5.38
C VAL A 89 -5.24 6.35 4.37
N ALA A 90 -6.35 5.71 3.93
CA ALA A 90 -6.29 4.62 2.95
C ALA A 90 -5.82 5.10 1.57
N ILE A 91 -6.24 6.28 1.12
CA ILE A 91 -5.77 6.84 -0.16
C ILE A 91 -4.32 7.30 -0.05
N SER A 92 -3.95 8.04 0.98
CA SER A 92 -2.58 8.53 1.15
C SER A 92 -1.58 7.38 1.22
N SER A 93 -1.91 6.31 1.95
CA SER A 93 -1.08 5.10 1.99
C SER A 93 -1.01 4.40 0.63
N GLY A 94 -2.13 4.24 -0.09
CA GLY A 94 -2.14 3.68 -1.44
C GLY A 94 -1.32 4.50 -2.44
N VAL A 95 -1.48 5.81 -2.45
CA VAL A 95 -0.72 6.72 -3.33
C VAL A 95 0.78 6.66 -2.99
N PHE A 96 1.14 6.68 -1.72
CA PHE A 96 2.53 6.55 -1.28
C PHE A 96 3.18 5.26 -1.80
N VAL A 97 2.51 4.11 -1.64
CA VAL A 97 3.04 2.81 -2.11
C VAL A 97 3.13 2.76 -3.62
N ALA A 98 2.14 3.31 -4.35
CA ALA A 98 2.16 3.37 -5.81
C ALA A 98 3.35 4.20 -6.31
N LEU A 99 3.55 5.40 -5.74
CA LEU A 99 4.67 6.28 -6.10
C LEU A 99 6.02 5.65 -5.74
N ALA A 100 6.14 5.04 -4.56
CA ALA A 100 7.35 4.33 -4.15
C ALA A 100 7.67 3.17 -5.10
N SER A 101 6.65 2.43 -5.55
CA SER A 101 6.82 1.34 -6.51
C SER A 101 7.26 1.86 -7.88
N ILE A 102 6.67 2.95 -8.38
CA ILE A 102 7.08 3.59 -9.64
C ILE A 102 8.52 4.10 -9.54
N ALA A 103 8.87 4.78 -8.45
CA ALA A 103 10.22 5.27 -8.21
C ALA A 103 11.25 4.12 -8.21
N ALA A 104 10.92 2.99 -7.57
CA ALA A 104 11.78 1.82 -7.55
C ALA A 104 11.97 1.19 -8.94
N LEU A 105 10.90 1.11 -9.75
CA LEU A 105 10.96 0.57 -11.11
C LEU A 105 11.74 1.47 -12.07
N VAL A 106 11.51 2.79 -12.01
CA VAL A 106 12.12 3.77 -12.93
C VAL A 106 13.57 4.08 -12.54
N TYR A 107 13.83 4.36 -11.27
CA TYR A 107 15.13 4.86 -10.81
C TYR A 107 16.15 3.73 -10.65
N ALA A 108 15.70 2.60 -10.10
CA ALA A 108 16.61 1.54 -9.70
C ALA A 108 16.66 0.41 -10.74
N ARG A 109 15.85 0.47 -11.82
CA ARG A 109 15.70 -0.55 -12.88
C ARG A 109 15.53 -1.99 -12.36
N PHE A 110 15.18 -2.15 -11.10
CA PHE A 110 14.97 -3.45 -10.47
C PHE A 110 13.64 -4.00 -10.93
N HIS A 111 13.71 -5.00 -11.81
CA HIS A 111 12.55 -5.79 -12.20
C HIS A 111 12.25 -6.82 -11.10
N ASN A 112 11.83 -6.36 -9.92
CA ASN A 112 11.41 -7.22 -8.83
C ASN A 112 9.89 -7.46 -8.90
N PRO A 113 9.41 -8.69 -9.07
CA PRO A 113 7.98 -9.00 -9.09
C PRO A 113 7.24 -8.53 -7.83
N MET A 114 7.91 -8.44 -6.68
CA MET A 114 7.28 -7.95 -5.44
C MET A 114 6.95 -6.46 -5.49
N ILE A 115 7.78 -5.65 -6.15
CA ILE A 115 7.54 -4.21 -6.32
C ILE A 115 6.36 -4.00 -7.27
N TYR A 116 6.26 -4.81 -8.34
CA TYR A 116 5.08 -4.81 -9.21
C TYR A 116 3.82 -5.22 -8.46
N ALA A 117 3.87 -6.28 -7.65
CA ALA A 117 2.74 -6.73 -6.86
C ALA A 117 2.28 -5.66 -5.85
N ALA A 118 3.22 -5.01 -5.17
CA ALA A 118 2.95 -3.90 -4.25
C ALA A 118 2.29 -2.72 -4.98
N GLY A 119 2.85 -2.33 -6.13
CA GLY A 119 2.33 -1.24 -6.96
C GLY A 119 0.92 -1.52 -7.49
N LEU A 120 0.67 -2.71 -8.02
CA LEU A 120 -0.66 -3.12 -8.50
C LEU A 120 -1.68 -3.16 -7.36
N CYS A 121 -1.30 -3.70 -6.20
CA CYS A 121 -2.16 -3.72 -5.02
C CYS A 121 -2.53 -2.29 -4.60
N ALA A 122 -1.55 -1.38 -4.56
CA ALA A 122 -1.74 0.01 -4.19
C ALA A 122 -2.62 0.78 -5.19
N VAL A 123 -2.39 0.62 -6.49
CA VAL A 123 -3.23 1.22 -7.53
C VAL A 123 -4.66 0.69 -7.44
N SER A 124 -4.84 -0.62 -7.24
CA SER A 124 -6.18 -1.20 -7.07
C SER A 124 -6.93 -0.59 -5.88
N ASN A 125 -6.24 -0.34 -4.77
CA ASN A 125 -6.82 0.31 -3.60
C ASN A 125 -7.26 1.74 -3.90
N VAL A 126 -6.41 2.53 -4.54
CA VAL A 126 -6.75 3.92 -4.91
C VAL A 126 -7.94 3.94 -5.86
N VAL A 127 -7.95 3.11 -6.90
CA VAL A 127 -9.05 3.02 -7.86
C VAL A 127 -10.36 2.63 -7.17
N VAL A 128 -10.33 1.60 -6.34
CA VAL A 128 -11.52 1.14 -5.59
C VAL A 128 -12.02 2.23 -4.65
N LEU A 129 -11.14 2.96 -3.96
CA LEU A 129 -11.52 4.06 -3.06
C LEU A 129 -12.13 5.25 -3.82
N LEU A 130 -11.61 5.57 -5.01
CA LEU A 130 -12.12 6.65 -5.85
C LEU A 130 -13.48 6.31 -6.48
N ILE A 131 -13.67 5.06 -6.95
CA ILE A 131 -14.92 4.61 -7.58
C ILE A 131 -16.00 4.33 -6.53
N LEU A 132 -15.65 3.63 -5.45
CA LEU A 132 -16.61 3.17 -4.45
C LEU A 132 -16.87 4.16 -3.32
N SER A 133 -16.02 5.18 -3.17
CA SER A 133 -16.14 6.18 -2.11
C SER A 133 -15.64 7.57 -2.53
N PRO A 134 -16.17 8.19 -3.60
CA PRO A 134 -15.72 9.51 -4.04
C PRO A 134 -16.18 10.58 -3.02
N GLY A 135 -15.41 10.84 -1.97
CA GLY A 135 -15.63 11.91 -0.98
C GLY A 135 -16.98 11.90 -0.21
N ARG A 136 -17.92 11.02 -0.54
CA ARG A 136 -19.30 10.96 -0.02
C ARG A 136 -19.44 10.08 1.22
N ILE A 137 -18.34 9.87 1.94
CA ILE A 137 -18.42 9.50 3.35
C ILE A 137 -18.91 10.74 4.10
N ALA A 138 -20.22 10.96 3.96
CA ALA A 138 -20.97 12.00 4.66
C ALA A 138 -20.74 11.81 6.15
N CYS A 139 -20.41 12.90 6.84
CA CYS A 139 -20.50 12.98 8.30
C CYS A 139 -21.74 12.20 8.76
N PRO A 140 -21.64 11.29 9.75
CA PRO A 140 -22.67 11.34 10.77
C PRO A 140 -22.62 12.77 11.29
N ARG A 141 -23.71 13.55 11.11
CA ARG A 141 -23.92 14.71 12.00
C ARG A 141 -23.61 14.20 13.41
N PRO A 142 -22.81 14.90 14.24
CA PRO A 142 -22.83 14.60 15.66
C PRO A 142 -24.31 14.60 16.05
N ALA A 143 -24.77 13.47 16.59
CA ALA A 143 -26.00 13.47 17.35
C ALA A 143 -25.66 14.29 18.60
N ASP A 144 -26.19 15.50 18.60
CA ASP A 144 -26.30 16.44 19.71
C ASP A 144 -25.00 17.07 20.24
#